data_AF-A0A8T6FE85-F1
#
_entry.id   AF-A0A8T6FE85-F1
#
_cell.length_a   1.000
_cell.length_b   1.000
_cell.length_c   1.000
_cell.angle_alpha   90.00
_cell.angle_beta   90.00
_cell.angle_gamma   90.00
#
_symmetry.space_group_name_H-M   'P 1'
#
loop_
_entity.id
_entity.type
_entity.pdbx_description
1 polymer ?
#
loop_
_entity_poly.entity_id
_entity_poly.type
_entity_poly.pdbx_seq_one_letter_code
_entity_poly.pdbx_strand_id
1 'polypeptide(L)'
;MQTLPFKQLVPDILRTVGAPDFEERGDGLSPRRLPAWTRPQVPAPMDVMVRMPSGVRLEFSSDATRVGIEFLATNMVTPPRPRRPITFNLQCGDTLEAATSTAGNTIVLNPRQPGEFELKRGEVDTLWFDDLPAGDKHCEIWLPHNAMLELHSLKLDDDASIGPPPQEARPVWLHYGSSISHCMEAEQPAFTWPAVAARTAGVSLRSLGFGGQCHLDQFVARTIRDAPADVITIKTGINIVNMDSMRERIFTPALHGFLDTIREGKPPTPNA
;
A
#
# COMPACT_ATOMS: atom_id res chain seq x y z
N MET A 1 -5.80 21.70 18.35
CA MET A 1 -5.47 20.88 17.18
C MET A 1 -6.76 20.40 16.54
N GLN A 2 -6.98 20.65 15.25
CA GLN A 2 -8.14 20.09 14.55
C GLN A 2 -7.92 18.59 14.31
N THR A 3 -8.98 17.80 14.46
CA THR A 3 -8.95 16.34 14.29
C THR A 3 -10.03 15.95 13.29
N LEU A 4 -9.60 15.36 12.18
CA LEU A 4 -10.44 15.07 11.01
C LEU A 4 -10.45 13.55 10.76
N PRO A 5 -11.60 12.87 10.89
CA PRO A 5 -11.68 11.44 10.64
C PRO A 5 -11.35 11.10 9.18
N PHE A 6 -10.48 10.11 8.94
CA PHE A 6 -10.10 9.73 7.57
C PHE A 6 -11.30 9.34 6.69
N LYS A 7 -12.34 8.75 7.28
CA LYS A 7 -13.59 8.40 6.60
C LYS A 7 -14.34 9.60 6.00
N GLN A 8 -14.13 10.80 6.55
CA GLN A 8 -14.73 12.04 6.04
C GLN A 8 -13.85 12.72 4.99
N LEU A 9 -12.56 12.35 4.92
CA LEU A 9 -11.61 12.94 4.00
C LEU A 9 -11.42 12.10 2.73
N VAL A 10 -11.51 10.78 2.82
CA VAL A 10 -11.34 9.87 1.68
C VAL A 10 -12.71 9.57 1.03
N PRO A 11 -12.86 9.67 -0.30
CA PRO A 11 -11.86 10.06 -1.30
C PRO A 11 -11.90 11.54 -1.71
N ASP A 12 -12.81 12.33 -1.13
CA ASP A 12 -13.18 13.65 -1.67
C ASP A 12 -12.13 14.74 -1.43
N ILE A 13 -11.45 14.69 -0.28
CA ILE A 13 -10.38 15.63 0.09
C ILE A 13 -9.01 14.97 -0.10
N LEU A 14 -8.82 13.73 0.37
CA LEU A 14 -7.57 13.00 0.17
C LEU A 14 -7.65 12.17 -1.10
N ARG A 15 -6.78 12.47 -2.08
CA ARG A 15 -6.59 11.60 -3.23
C ARG A 15 -5.85 10.34 -2.77
N THR A 16 -6.48 9.19 -2.98
CA THR A 16 -5.85 7.89 -2.68
C THR A 16 -5.09 7.36 -3.90
N VAL A 17 -3.83 6.99 -3.70
CA VAL A 17 -3.02 6.30 -4.71
C VAL A 17 -2.68 4.89 -4.26
N GLY A 18 -2.99 3.90 -5.09
CA GLY A 18 -2.60 2.50 -4.84
C GLY A 18 -3.57 1.68 -3.97
N ALA A 19 -4.65 2.27 -3.45
CA ALA A 19 -5.71 1.56 -2.74
C ALA A 19 -7.09 1.81 -3.40
N PRO A 20 -7.57 0.92 -4.29
CA PRO A 20 -8.86 1.08 -4.97
C PRO A 20 -10.08 0.70 -4.11
N ASP A 21 -9.87 0.19 -2.90
CA ASP A 21 -10.93 -0.24 -2.00
C ASP A 21 -10.51 -0.02 -0.55
N PHE A 22 -11.50 0.12 0.33
CA PHE A 22 -11.29 0.24 1.77
C PHE A 22 -12.24 -0.69 2.53
N GLU A 23 -11.84 -1.05 3.75
CA GLU A 23 -12.69 -1.74 4.71
C GLU A 23 -12.88 -0.85 5.93
N GLU A 24 -14.13 -0.66 6.34
CA GLU A 24 -14.41 0.03 7.60
C GLU A 24 -14.26 -0.91 8.79
N ARG A 25 -13.55 -0.46 9.82
CA ARG A 25 -13.28 -1.22 11.05
C ARG A 25 -13.56 -0.35 12.27
N GLY A 26 -14.78 -0.45 12.80
CA GLY A 26 -15.25 0.51 13.80
C GLY A 26 -15.15 1.92 13.23
N ASP A 27 -14.40 2.80 13.90
CA ASP A 27 -14.15 4.17 13.45
C ASP A 27 -12.97 4.29 12.47
N GLY A 28 -12.20 3.22 12.25
CA GLY A 28 -11.05 3.19 11.37
C GLY A 28 -11.38 2.86 9.91
N LEU A 29 -10.50 3.30 9.00
CA LEU A 29 -10.51 2.99 7.58
C LEU A 29 -9.26 2.17 7.21
N SER A 30 -9.44 0.98 6.65
CA SER A 30 -8.35 0.09 6.25
C SER A 30 -8.19 0.02 4.73
N PRO A 31 -7.05 0.47 4.16
CA PRO A 31 -6.82 0.39 2.72
C PRO A 31 -6.67 -1.07 2.23
N ARG A 32 -7.17 -1.34 1.03
CA ARG A 32 -6.95 -2.60 0.30
C ARG A 32 -6.35 -2.29 -1.06
N ARG A 33 -5.33 -3.07 -1.44
CA ARG A 33 -4.63 -2.91 -2.73
C ARG A 33 -5.29 -3.61 -3.93
N LEU A 34 -6.44 -4.26 -3.72
CA LEU A 34 -7.26 -4.84 -4.77
C LEU A 34 -8.72 -4.36 -4.65
N PRO A 35 -9.44 -4.16 -5.77
CA PRO A 35 -10.83 -3.68 -5.77
C PRO A 35 -11.79 -4.57 -4.96
N ALA A 36 -12.91 -4.01 -4.51
CA ALA A 36 -13.91 -4.71 -3.71
C ALA A 36 -14.42 -6.01 -4.35
N TRP A 37 -14.61 -6.03 -5.67
CA TRP A 37 -15.12 -7.20 -6.40
C TRP A 37 -14.21 -8.43 -6.30
N THR A 38 -12.93 -8.26 -5.95
CA THR A 38 -11.95 -9.35 -5.80
C THR A 38 -12.14 -10.17 -4.53
N ARG A 39 -12.81 -9.64 -3.51
CA ARG A 39 -12.99 -10.28 -2.18
C ARG A 39 -13.37 -11.76 -2.23
N PRO A 40 -14.38 -12.22 -3.01
CA PRO A 40 -14.72 -13.65 -3.06
C PRO A 40 -13.69 -14.54 -3.77
N GLN A 41 -12.68 -13.97 -4.43
CA GLN A 41 -11.66 -14.71 -5.20
C GLN A 41 -10.28 -14.73 -4.52
N VAL A 42 -10.04 -13.82 -3.57
CA VAL A 42 -8.74 -13.69 -2.90
C VAL A 42 -8.56 -14.84 -1.90
N PRO A 43 -7.50 -15.66 -2.04
CA PRO A 43 -7.18 -16.69 -1.03
C PRO A 43 -6.85 -16.07 0.33
N ALA A 44 -7.21 -16.75 1.42
CA ALA A 44 -7.00 -16.24 2.77
C ALA A 44 -5.54 -15.78 3.08
N PRO A 45 -4.48 -16.51 2.66
CA PRO A 45 -3.11 -16.03 2.86
C PRO A 45 -2.78 -14.75 2.07
N MET A 46 -3.41 -14.56 0.92
CA MET A 46 -3.24 -13.37 0.09
C MET A 46 -3.95 -12.16 0.67
N ASP A 47 -5.09 -12.34 1.33
CA ASP A 47 -5.86 -11.22 1.90
C ASP A 47 -5.02 -10.40 2.90
N VAL A 48 -4.18 -11.07 3.69
CA VAL A 48 -3.22 -10.42 4.59
C VAL A 48 -2.28 -9.47 3.83
N MET A 49 -1.76 -9.91 2.68
CA MET A 49 -0.88 -9.09 1.85
C MET A 49 -1.63 -7.96 1.14
N VAL A 50 -2.89 -8.18 0.77
CA VAL A 50 -3.75 -7.17 0.11
C VAL A 50 -4.08 -6.02 1.06
N ARG A 51 -4.22 -6.31 2.37
CA ARG A 51 -4.50 -5.33 3.43
C ARG A 51 -3.26 -4.60 3.97
N MET A 52 -2.05 -5.02 3.58
CA MET A 52 -0.82 -4.28 3.86
C MET A 52 -0.58 -3.22 2.77
N PRO A 53 -0.56 -1.91 3.10
CA PRO A 53 -0.59 -0.83 2.13
C PRO A 53 0.78 -0.50 1.49
N SER A 54 1.55 -1.52 1.10
CA SER A 54 2.82 -1.34 0.39
C SER A 54 2.63 -0.51 -0.89
N GLY A 55 3.25 0.68 -0.92
CA GLY A 55 3.15 1.65 -2.02
C GLY A 55 1.85 2.46 -2.07
N VAL A 56 0.98 2.35 -1.07
CA VAL A 56 -0.24 3.18 -0.97
C VAL A 56 0.10 4.54 -0.36
N ARG A 57 -0.52 5.57 -0.92
CA ARG A 57 -0.29 6.96 -0.55
C ARG A 57 -1.61 7.72 -0.43
N LEU A 58 -1.66 8.68 0.49
CA LEU A 58 -2.74 9.65 0.64
C LEU A 58 -2.17 11.05 0.35
N GLU A 59 -2.71 11.71 -0.66
CA GLU A 59 -2.21 12.98 -1.19
C GLU A 59 -3.23 14.10 -0.90
N PHE A 60 -2.75 15.27 -0.45
CA PHE A 60 -3.56 16.46 -0.12
C PHE A 60 -2.75 17.75 -0.16
N SER A 61 -3.43 18.89 -0.20
CA SER A 61 -2.82 20.20 0.02
C SER A 61 -3.16 20.72 1.42
N SER A 62 -2.19 21.35 2.09
CA SER A 62 -2.40 21.96 3.40
C SER A 62 -1.30 22.96 3.73
N ASP A 63 -1.64 24.03 4.44
CA ASP A 63 -0.67 24.98 5.02
C ASP A 63 -0.21 24.59 6.45
N ALA A 64 -0.66 23.46 6.99
CA ALA A 64 -0.30 22.97 8.31
C ALA A 64 1.23 22.85 8.50
N THR A 65 1.73 23.38 9.60
CA THR A 65 3.12 23.22 10.05
C THR A 65 3.32 21.96 10.88
N ARG A 66 2.22 21.34 11.31
CA ARG A 66 2.21 20.09 12.05
C ARG A 66 1.14 19.13 11.56
N VAL A 67 1.52 17.88 11.33
CA VAL A 67 0.62 16.81 10.88
C VAL A 67 0.72 15.62 11.83
N GLY A 68 -0.41 15.23 12.40
CA GLY A 68 -0.57 14.03 13.20
C GLY A 68 -1.39 12.96 12.49
N ILE A 69 -1.00 11.70 12.60
CA ILE A 69 -1.73 10.57 12.03
C ILE A 69 -2.07 9.62 13.16
N GLU A 70 -3.36 9.48 13.46
CA GLU A 70 -3.88 8.53 14.43
C GLU A 70 -4.27 7.22 13.74
N PHE A 71 -3.72 6.11 14.22
CA PHE A 71 -3.87 4.80 13.57
C PHE A 71 -3.79 3.64 14.58
N LEU A 72 -4.34 2.50 14.18
CA LEU A 72 -4.06 1.20 14.79
C LEU A 72 -3.38 0.31 13.75
N ALA A 73 -2.16 -0.10 14.03
CA ALA A 73 -1.40 -1.01 13.16
C ALA A 73 -1.43 -2.44 13.71
N THR A 74 -1.31 -3.41 12.80
CA THR A 74 -1.12 -4.83 13.17
C THR A 74 0.06 -5.40 12.39
N ASN A 75 1.17 -5.66 13.08
CA ASN A 75 2.34 -6.35 12.50
C ASN A 75 2.21 -7.87 12.64
N MET A 76 2.86 -8.59 11.73
CA MET A 76 3.17 -10.00 11.91
C MET A 76 4.62 -10.17 12.33
N VAL A 77 4.86 -11.01 13.34
CA VAL A 77 6.19 -11.30 13.87
C VAL A 77 6.41 -12.80 13.89
N THR A 78 7.53 -13.24 13.35
CA THR A 78 7.97 -14.64 13.41
C THR A 78 9.21 -14.74 14.30
N PRO A 79 9.07 -15.16 15.56
CA PRO A 79 10.21 -15.34 16.46
C PRO A 79 11.28 -16.29 15.86
N PRO A 80 12.57 -16.06 16.15
CA PRO A 80 13.11 -15.10 17.11
C PRO A 80 13.32 -13.68 16.55
N ARG A 81 12.85 -13.39 15.32
CA ARG A 81 13.01 -12.04 14.75
C ARG A 81 12.26 -11.02 15.61
N PRO A 82 12.87 -9.85 15.92
CA PRO A 82 12.20 -8.81 16.68
C PRO A 82 11.07 -8.19 15.87
N ARG A 83 10.11 -7.57 16.57
CA ARG A 83 9.08 -6.77 15.94
C ARG A 83 9.72 -5.56 15.23
N ARG A 84 9.40 -5.38 13.95
CA ARG A 84 9.77 -4.18 13.20
C ARG A 84 8.82 -3.05 13.55
N PRO A 85 9.30 -1.80 13.57
CA PRO A 85 8.45 -0.68 13.89
C PRO A 85 7.49 -0.36 12.73
N ILE A 86 6.47 0.44 13.04
CA ILE A 86 5.52 1.02 12.10
C ILE A 86 6.04 2.38 11.69
N THR A 87 6.40 2.53 10.43
CA THR A 87 6.95 3.79 9.92
C THR A 87 6.04 4.36 8.84
N PHE A 88 5.72 5.63 8.97
CA PHE A 88 5.09 6.45 7.93
C PHE A 88 6.15 7.37 7.35
N ASN A 89 6.05 7.67 6.05
CA ASN A 89 6.72 8.84 5.50
C ASN A 89 5.70 9.94 5.21
N LEU A 90 6.11 11.19 5.40
CA LEU A 90 5.39 12.36 4.92
C LEU A 90 6.31 13.12 3.97
N GLN A 91 5.93 13.21 2.70
CA GLN A 91 6.56 14.10 1.74
C GLN A 91 5.74 15.39 1.69
N CYS A 92 6.33 16.55 1.93
CA CYS A 92 5.68 17.84 1.71
C CYS A 92 6.63 18.76 0.93
N GLY A 93 6.23 19.18 -0.27
CA GLY A 93 7.15 19.82 -1.22
C GLY A 93 8.35 18.91 -1.51
N ASP A 94 9.58 19.41 -1.32
CA ASP A 94 10.81 18.65 -1.54
C ASP A 94 11.29 17.85 -0.31
N THR A 95 10.68 18.07 0.86
CA THR A 95 11.09 17.42 2.12
C THR A 95 10.40 16.08 2.29
N LEU A 96 11.18 15.04 2.63
CA LEU A 96 10.68 13.73 3.02
C LEU A 96 11.06 13.44 4.46
N GLU A 97 10.06 13.27 5.32
CA GLU A 97 10.24 12.94 6.73
C GLU A 97 9.75 11.53 7.04
N ALA A 98 10.18 11.01 8.19
CA ALA A 98 9.77 9.71 8.69
C ALA A 98 9.40 9.80 10.17
N ALA A 99 8.26 9.22 10.53
CA ALA A 99 7.83 9.08 11.92
C ALA A 99 7.58 7.59 12.19
N THR A 100 7.95 7.13 13.38
CA THR A 100 8.01 5.70 13.70
C THR A 100 7.37 5.39 15.05
N SER A 101 6.54 4.35 15.09
CA SER A 101 5.85 3.86 16.29
C SER A 101 6.11 2.37 16.52
N THR A 102 6.06 1.96 17.79
CA THR A 102 6.02 0.55 18.20
C THR A 102 4.70 0.19 18.87
N ALA A 103 3.65 1.00 18.75
CA ALA A 103 2.32 0.73 19.30
C ALA A 103 1.48 -0.15 18.37
N GLY A 104 0.27 -0.53 18.80
CA GLY A 104 -0.65 -1.38 18.04
C GLY A 104 -0.47 -2.89 18.25
N ASN A 105 -1.27 -3.65 17.52
CA ASN A 105 -1.40 -5.09 17.66
C ASN A 105 -0.19 -5.84 17.08
N THR A 106 0.05 -7.04 17.58
CA THR A 106 1.03 -7.98 17.05
C THR A 106 0.42 -9.36 16.88
N ILE A 107 0.52 -9.93 15.67
CA ILE A 107 0.26 -11.33 15.40
C ILE A 107 1.60 -12.08 15.49
N VAL A 108 1.77 -12.88 16.54
CA VAL A 108 2.96 -13.72 16.73
C VAL A 108 2.71 -15.06 16.05
N LEU A 109 3.48 -15.35 15.00
CA LEU A 109 3.38 -16.57 14.21
C LEU A 109 4.25 -17.68 14.80
N ASN A 110 3.75 -18.92 14.81
CA ASN A 110 4.53 -20.08 15.22
C ASN A 110 5.28 -20.67 14.01
N PRO A 111 6.63 -20.52 13.91
CA PRO A 111 7.36 -21.07 12.76
C PRO A 111 7.39 -22.60 12.72
N ARG A 112 7.09 -23.27 13.84
CA ARG A 112 7.07 -24.74 13.94
C ARG A 112 5.69 -25.34 13.64
N GLN A 113 4.63 -24.53 13.71
CA GLN A 113 3.25 -24.97 13.48
C GLN A 113 2.54 -23.97 12.56
N PRO A 114 2.66 -24.14 11.23
CA PRO A 114 2.01 -23.26 10.27
C PRO A 114 0.50 -23.18 10.50
N GLY A 115 -0.02 -21.96 10.66
CA GLY A 115 -1.44 -21.70 10.94
C GLY A 115 -1.75 -21.33 12.39
N GLU A 116 -0.87 -21.68 13.34
CA GLU A 116 -0.99 -21.19 14.71
C GLU A 116 -0.45 -19.77 14.84
N PHE A 117 -1.22 -18.92 15.54
CA PHE A 117 -0.80 -17.57 15.89
C PHE A 117 -1.37 -17.12 17.24
N GLU A 118 -0.67 -16.20 17.89
CA GLU A 118 -1.15 -15.47 19.06
C GLU A 118 -1.39 -14.00 18.67
N LEU A 119 -2.59 -13.48 18.91
CA LEU A 119 -2.89 -12.06 18.76
C LEU A 119 -2.64 -11.33 20.09
N LYS A 120 -1.62 -10.48 20.12
CA LYS A 120 -1.37 -9.53 21.21
C LYS A 120 -1.99 -8.20 20.84
N ARG A 121 -3.05 -7.80 21.56
CA ARG A 121 -3.69 -6.51 21.35
C ARG A 121 -2.83 -5.38 21.91
N GLY A 122 -2.80 -4.26 21.19
CA GLY A 122 -2.16 -3.03 21.62
C GLY A 122 -3.07 -1.84 21.40
N GLU A 123 -2.55 -0.65 21.71
CA GLU A 123 -3.31 0.59 21.68
C GLU A 123 -3.20 1.30 20.32
N VAL A 124 -4.19 2.15 20.05
CA VAL A 124 -4.12 3.20 19.01
C VAL A 124 -2.98 4.15 19.37
N ASP A 125 -2.31 4.68 18.35
CA ASP A 125 -1.24 5.66 18.54
C ASP A 125 -1.39 6.84 17.56
N THR A 126 -0.74 7.96 17.89
CA THR A 126 -0.66 9.13 17.02
C THR A 126 0.82 9.45 16.75
N LEU A 127 1.23 9.35 15.48
CA LEU A 127 2.54 9.83 15.04
C LEU A 127 2.45 11.28 14.57
N TRP A 128 3.47 12.07 14.88
CA TRP A 128 3.55 13.49 14.54
C TRP A 128 4.72 13.76 13.60
N PHE A 129 4.48 14.66 12.66
CA PHE A 129 5.47 15.36 11.84
C PHE A 129 5.36 16.83 12.21
N ASP A 130 6.44 17.38 12.76
CA ASP A 130 6.52 18.74 13.29
C ASP A 130 7.42 19.59 12.39
N ASP A 131 7.46 20.90 12.61
CA ASP A 131 8.36 21.84 11.90
C ASP A 131 8.25 21.80 10.36
N LEU A 132 7.07 21.48 9.83
CA LEU A 132 6.82 21.45 8.38
C LEU A 132 6.81 22.88 7.81
N PRO A 133 7.21 23.07 6.53
CA PRO A 133 7.19 24.40 5.91
C PRO A 133 5.79 25.05 5.96
N ALA A 134 5.72 26.31 6.37
CA ALA A 134 4.49 27.07 6.36
C ALA A 134 4.02 27.40 4.94
N GLY A 135 2.72 27.70 4.79
CA GLY A 135 2.09 28.02 3.51
C GLY A 135 1.60 26.79 2.75
N ASP A 136 0.76 27.01 1.75
CA ASP A 136 0.12 25.94 0.98
C ASP A 136 1.16 25.08 0.26
N LYS A 137 1.04 23.77 0.42
CA LYS A 137 1.96 22.76 -0.09
C LYS A 137 1.24 21.46 -0.33
N HIS A 138 1.69 20.75 -1.37
CA HIS A 138 1.28 19.37 -1.62
C HIS A 138 2.01 18.45 -0.64
N CYS A 139 1.24 17.65 0.08
CA CYS A 139 1.70 16.64 1.01
C CYS A 139 1.23 15.24 0.60
N GLU A 140 2.09 14.26 0.83
CA GLU A 140 1.87 12.86 0.51
C GLU A 140 2.30 11.96 1.68
N ILE A 141 1.33 11.26 2.27
CA ILE A 141 1.57 10.27 3.33
C ILE A 141 1.80 8.92 2.67
N TRP A 142 2.99 8.34 2.85
CA TRP A 142 3.27 6.96 2.47
C TRP A 142 2.94 6.02 3.64
N LEU A 143 2.05 5.07 3.39
CA LEU A 143 1.55 4.17 4.43
C LEU A 143 2.53 3.01 4.72
N PRO A 144 2.63 2.56 5.99
CA PRO A 144 3.40 1.40 6.41
C PRO A 144 3.22 0.17 5.51
N HIS A 145 4.30 -0.25 4.85
CA HIS A 145 4.28 -1.40 3.94
C HIS A 145 4.27 -2.75 4.69
N ASN A 146 4.61 -2.77 5.98
CA ASN A 146 4.89 -3.96 6.78
C ASN A 146 3.81 -4.31 7.82
N ALA A 147 2.66 -3.65 7.74
CA ALA A 147 1.57 -3.79 8.70
C ALA A 147 0.21 -3.61 8.04
N MET A 148 -0.82 -4.27 8.56
CA MET A 148 -2.19 -3.87 8.27
C MET A 148 -2.51 -2.61 9.07
N LEU A 149 -3.31 -1.70 8.50
CA LEU A 149 -3.64 -0.41 9.12
C LEU A 149 -5.13 -0.19 9.25
N GLU A 150 -5.51 0.42 10.34
CA GLU A 150 -6.79 1.10 10.57
C GLU A 150 -6.44 2.58 10.79
N LEU A 151 -6.78 3.43 9.82
CA LEU A 151 -6.56 4.88 9.89
C LEU A 151 -7.77 5.52 10.57
N HIS A 152 -7.56 6.22 11.69
CA HIS A 152 -8.63 6.84 12.45
C HIS A 152 -8.79 8.31 12.08
N SER A 153 -7.77 9.13 12.39
CA SER A 153 -7.86 10.58 12.24
C SER A 153 -6.57 11.21 11.70
N LEU A 154 -6.73 12.22 10.86
CA LEU A 154 -5.68 13.17 10.50
C LEU A 154 -5.79 14.39 11.42
N LYS A 155 -4.70 14.81 12.02
CA LYS A 155 -4.63 15.93 12.97
C LYS A 155 -3.77 17.04 12.37
N LEU A 156 -4.25 18.26 12.37
CA LEU A 156 -3.56 19.44 11.82
C LEU A 156 -3.64 20.59 12.82
N ASP A 157 -2.83 21.63 12.63
CA ASP A 157 -2.97 22.90 13.36
C ASP A 157 -4.42 23.42 13.30
N ASP A 158 -4.95 24.04 14.36
CA ASP A 158 -6.39 24.36 14.48
C ASP A 158 -6.97 25.15 13.29
N ASP A 159 -6.20 26.08 12.73
CA ASP A 159 -6.63 26.95 11.64
C ASP A 159 -6.02 26.55 10.28
N ALA A 160 -5.34 25.40 10.20
CA ALA A 160 -4.78 24.94 8.94
C ALA A 160 -5.86 24.57 7.92
N SER A 161 -5.63 24.93 6.67
CA SER A 161 -6.42 24.47 5.53
C SER A 161 -6.09 23.01 5.19
N ILE A 162 -7.08 22.30 4.66
CA ILE A 162 -6.89 21.01 4.00
C ILE A 162 -7.75 20.99 2.74
N GLY A 163 -7.18 20.54 1.64
CA GLY A 163 -7.86 20.46 0.36
C GLY A 163 -7.33 19.36 -0.53
N PRO A 164 -8.01 19.10 -1.67
CA PRO A 164 -7.54 18.15 -2.66
C PRO A 164 -6.15 18.56 -3.18
N PRO A 165 -5.27 17.59 -3.44
CA PRO A 165 -3.96 17.89 -4.00
C PRO A 165 -4.10 18.45 -5.42
N PRO A 166 -3.09 19.18 -5.94
CA PRO A 166 -3.11 19.63 -7.32
C PRO A 166 -3.25 18.45 -8.28
N GLN A 167 -3.87 18.69 -9.43
CA GLN A 167 -3.97 17.68 -10.49
C GLN A 167 -2.57 17.44 -11.06
N GLU A 168 -1.99 16.29 -10.74
CA GLU A 168 -0.67 15.90 -11.26
C GLU A 168 -0.82 14.92 -12.42
N ALA A 169 -0.12 15.19 -13.52
CA ALA A 169 -0.11 14.38 -14.73
C ALA A 169 1.08 13.38 -14.75
N ARG A 170 1.47 12.82 -13.60
CA ARG A 170 2.55 11.81 -13.55
C ARG A 170 2.09 10.52 -14.25
N PRO A 171 2.89 9.95 -15.17
CA PRO A 171 2.58 8.64 -15.73
C PRO A 171 2.40 7.59 -14.63
N VAL A 172 1.41 6.73 -14.77
CA VAL A 172 1.08 5.68 -13.81
C VAL A 172 1.88 4.43 -14.13
N TRP A 173 2.73 4.02 -13.19
CA TRP A 173 3.43 2.74 -13.25
C TRP A 173 2.73 1.72 -12.34
N LEU A 174 2.16 0.68 -12.94
CA LEU A 174 1.61 -0.46 -12.22
C LEU A 174 2.64 -1.60 -12.19
N HIS A 175 3.01 -2.04 -10.99
CA HIS A 175 3.96 -3.13 -10.79
C HIS A 175 3.31 -4.34 -10.09
N TYR A 176 3.26 -5.49 -10.77
CA TYR A 176 2.84 -6.76 -10.17
C TYR A 176 4.06 -7.62 -9.83
N GLY A 177 4.13 -8.12 -8.60
CA GLY A 177 5.27 -8.93 -8.17
C GLY A 177 5.11 -9.62 -6.82
N SER A 178 6.22 -10.20 -6.35
CA SER A 178 6.27 -11.04 -5.14
C SER A 178 6.71 -10.27 -3.89
N SER A 179 7.21 -10.98 -2.88
CA SER A 179 7.82 -10.42 -1.66
C SER A 179 8.95 -9.43 -1.93
N ILE A 180 9.73 -9.63 -3.01
CA ILE A 180 10.78 -8.72 -3.42
C ILE A 180 10.18 -7.35 -3.78
N SER A 181 9.05 -7.33 -4.47
CA SER A 181 8.31 -6.11 -4.84
C SER A 181 7.53 -5.51 -3.67
N HIS A 182 6.99 -6.36 -2.79
CA HIS A 182 6.34 -5.91 -1.56
C HIS A 182 7.31 -5.21 -0.61
N CYS A 183 8.56 -5.71 -0.58
CA CYS A 183 9.69 -5.13 0.12
C CYS A 183 9.45 -4.96 1.63
N MET A 184 8.88 -6.00 2.28
CA MET A 184 8.54 -6.06 3.72
C MET A 184 9.67 -5.62 4.67
N GLU A 185 10.91 -5.78 4.22
CA GLU A 185 12.10 -5.52 5.02
C GLU A 185 12.75 -4.16 4.78
N ALA A 186 12.18 -3.33 3.89
CA ALA A 186 12.61 -1.95 3.70
C ALA A 186 12.52 -1.18 5.01
N GLU A 187 13.43 -0.21 5.19
CA GLU A 187 13.45 0.61 6.40
C GLU A 187 12.21 1.51 6.51
N GLN A 188 11.74 2.04 5.39
CA GLN A 188 10.62 2.99 5.32
C GLN A 188 9.76 2.72 4.08
N PRO A 189 8.45 3.08 4.10
CA PRO A 189 7.56 2.93 2.95
C PRO A 189 8.10 3.52 1.63
N ALA A 190 8.63 4.75 1.67
CA ALA A 190 9.17 5.43 0.49
C ALA A 190 10.48 4.81 -0.03
N PHE A 191 11.07 3.87 0.74
CA PHE A 191 12.38 3.24 0.46
C PHE A 191 12.23 1.80 -0.05
N THR A 192 10.99 1.31 -0.21
CA THR A 192 10.76 0.09 -0.99
C THR A 192 11.31 0.30 -2.41
N TRP A 193 11.96 -0.70 -3.00
CA TRP A 193 12.60 -0.49 -4.31
C TRP A 193 11.64 0.03 -5.40
N PRO A 194 10.35 -0.37 -5.46
CA PRO A 194 9.43 0.23 -6.43
C PRO A 194 9.14 1.71 -6.12
N ALA A 195 9.07 2.09 -4.83
CA ALA A 195 8.89 3.49 -4.44
C ALA A 195 10.11 4.34 -4.84
N VAL A 196 11.32 3.84 -4.57
CA VAL A 196 12.57 4.52 -4.95
C VAL A 196 12.64 4.69 -6.47
N ALA A 197 12.37 3.63 -7.24
CA ALA A 197 12.36 3.68 -8.70
C ALA A 197 11.30 4.66 -9.24
N ALA A 198 10.10 4.66 -8.66
CA ALA A 198 9.01 5.54 -9.09
C ALA A 198 9.32 7.01 -8.83
N ARG A 199 9.83 7.34 -7.63
CA ARG A 199 10.25 8.70 -7.27
C ARG A 199 11.39 9.18 -8.16
N THR A 200 12.37 8.31 -8.44
CA THR A 200 13.51 8.63 -9.32
C THR A 200 13.07 8.90 -10.76
N ALA A 201 12.09 8.14 -11.25
CA ALA A 201 11.59 8.27 -12.62
C ALA A 201 10.45 9.29 -12.78
N GLY A 202 9.98 9.93 -11.70
CA GLY A 202 8.86 10.88 -11.75
C GLY A 202 7.51 10.25 -12.10
N VAL A 203 7.29 8.98 -11.77
CA VAL A 203 6.05 8.23 -12.09
C VAL A 203 5.23 7.93 -10.83
N SER A 204 3.92 7.78 -10.99
CA SER A 204 3.00 7.44 -9.91
C SER A 204 2.88 5.92 -9.76
N LEU A 205 3.48 5.38 -8.69
CA LEU A 205 3.48 3.94 -8.41
C LEU A 205 2.10 3.42 -7.99
N ARG A 206 1.72 2.27 -8.55
CA ARG A 206 0.68 1.37 -8.04
C ARG A 206 1.28 -0.01 -7.81
N SER A 207 1.61 -0.31 -6.56
CA SER A 207 2.29 -1.55 -6.18
C SER A 207 1.29 -2.68 -5.89
N LEU A 208 1.29 -3.69 -6.74
CA LEU A 208 0.67 -4.99 -6.53
C LEU A 208 1.72 -6.05 -6.17
N GLY A 209 2.72 -5.66 -5.36
CA GLY A 209 3.63 -6.62 -4.74
C GLY A 209 2.91 -7.41 -3.64
N PHE A 210 2.67 -8.71 -3.83
CA PHE A 210 2.02 -9.56 -2.82
C PHE A 210 3.01 -10.62 -2.33
N GLY A 211 3.47 -10.45 -1.08
CA GLY A 211 4.52 -11.27 -0.49
C GLY A 211 4.14 -12.75 -0.44
N GLY A 212 4.88 -13.59 -1.16
CA GLY A 212 4.60 -15.02 -1.19
C GLY A 212 3.37 -15.42 -2.01
N GLN A 213 2.72 -14.47 -2.71
CA GLN A 213 1.38 -14.66 -3.30
C GLN A 213 1.32 -14.21 -4.77
N CYS A 214 2.45 -14.18 -5.47
CA CYS A 214 2.51 -13.85 -6.90
C CYS A 214 2.36 -15.12 -7.76
N HIS A 215 1.12 -15.60 -7.91
CA HIS A 215 0.80 -16.89 -8.56
C HIS A 215 0.04 -16.77 -9.89
N LEU A 216 0.03 -15.59 -10.52
CA LEU A 216 -0.70 -15.35 -11.79
C LEU A 216 -2.23 -15.53 -11.65
N ASP A 217 -2.79 -15.13 -10.51
CA ASP A 217 -4.23 -15.19 -10.26
C ASP A 217 -5.01 -14.32 -11.25
N GLN A 218 -6.01 -14.89 -11.91
CA GLN A 218 -6.76 -14.21 -12.97
C GLN A 218 -7.56 -12.99 -12.49
N PHE A 219 -7.94 -12.94 -11.20
CA PHE A 219 -8.55 -11.72 -10.66
C PHE A 219 -7.55 -10.56 -10.55
N VAL A 220 -6.26 -10.85 -10.37
CA VAL A 220 -5.22 -9.81 -10.43
C VAL A 220 -5.04 -9.36 -11.88
N ALA A 221 -5.02 -10.27 -12.85
CA ALA A 221 -4.96 -9.91 -14.27
C ALA A 221 -6.09 -8.95 -14.67
N ARG A 222 -7.34 -9.27 -14.31
CA ARG A 222 -8.51 -8.40 -14.57
C ARG A 222 -8.44 -7.07 -13.80
N THR A 223 -7.89 -7.07 -12.57
CA THR A 223 -7.61 -5.83 -11.85
C THR A 223 -6.64 -4.94 -12.61
N ILE A 224 -5.56 -5.51 -13.15
CA ILE A 224 -4.55 -4.78 -13.93
C ILE A 224 -5.13 -4.30 -15.26
N ARG A 225 -5.93 -5.15 -15.92
CA ARG A 225 -6.66 -4.84 -17.17
C ARG A 225 -7.51 -3.58 -17.00
N ASP A 226 -8.27 -3.49 -15.91
CA ASP A 226 -9.25 -2.42 -15.70
C ASP A 226 -8.64 -1.18 -15.01
N ALA A 227 -7.45 -1.29 -14.40
CA ALA A 227 -6.78 -0.17 -13.74
C ALA A 227 -6.05 0.75 -14.74
N PRO A 228 -6.05 2.09 -14.52
CA PRO A 228 -5.16 2.99 -15.27
C PRO A 228 -3.69 2.60 -15.09
N ALA A 229 -2.94 2.55 -16.20
CA ALA A 229 -1.49 2.32 -16.21
C ALA A 229 -0.91 2.74 -17.56
N ASP A 230 0.13 3.56 -17.52
CA ASP A 230 0.94 3.93 -18.69
C ASP A 230 2.09 2.92 -18.90
N VAL A 231 2.60 2.36 -17.80
CA VAL A 231 3.61 1.31 -17.79
C VAL A 231 3.16 0.18 -16.88
N ILE A 232 3.26 -1.06 -17.36
CA ILE A 232 2.98 -2.27 -16.58
C ILE A 232 4.23 -3.12 -16.54
N THR A 233 4.67 -3.51 -15.34
CA THR A 233 5.76 -4.49 -15.19
C THR A 233 5.31 -5.68 -14.34
N ILE A 234 5.68 -6.88 -14.76
CA ILE A 234 5.31 -8.14 -14.12
C ILE A 234 6.58 -8.89 -13.73
N LYS A 235 6.71 -9.20 -12.43
CA LYS A 235 7.85 -9.94 -11.86
C LYS A 235 7.38 -11.19 -11.13
N THR A 236 7.04 -12.21 -11.91
CA THR A 236 6.54 -13.52 -11.45
C THR A 236 7.64 -14.60 -11.40
N GLY A 237 7.33 -15.78 -10.86
CA GLY A 237 8.19 -16.98 -10.89
C GLY A 237 8.51 -17.53 -9.52
N ILE A 238 9.21 -16.77 -8.67
CA ILE A 238 9.75 -17.30 -7.39
C ILE A 238 8.69 -17.91 -6.47
N ASN A 239 7.48 -17.34 -6.39
CA ASN A 239 6.42 -17.91 -5.56
C ASN A 239 5.81 -19.17 -6.18
N ILE A 240 5.70 -19.22 -7.50
CA ILE A 240 5.22 -20.39 -8.22
C ILE A 240 6.14 -21.58 -8.00
N VAL A 241 7.45 -21.36 -8.13
CA VAL A 241 8.48 -22.37 -7.90
C VAL A 241 8.53 -22.80 -6.44
N ASN A 242 8.64 -21.86 -5.50
CA ASN A 242 8.79 -22.18 -4.08
C ASN A 242 7.59 -22.92 -3.49
N MET A 243 6.37 -22.63 -3.97
CA MET A 243 5.15 -23.28 -3.51
C MET A 243 4.73 -24.45 -4.39
N ASP A 244 5.46 -24.73 -5.48
CA ASP A 244 5.12 -25.74 -6.46
C ASP A 244 3.66 -25.63 -6.97
N SER A 245 3.16 -24.38 -7.04
CA SER A 245 1.74 -24.11 -7.30
C SER A 245 1.32 -24.38 -8.75
N MET A 246 2.30 -24.49 -9.67
CA MET A 246 2.08 -24.86 -11.07
C MET A 246 3.25 -25.71 -11.56
N ARG A 247 2.93 -26.74 -12.34
CA ARG A 247 3.92 -27.49 -13.14
C ARG A 247 4.14 -26.81 -14.49
N GLU A 248 5.21 -27.17 -15.19
CA GLU A 248 5.58 -26.60 -16.51
C GLU A 248 4.42 -26.58 -17.50
N ARG A 249 3.66 -27.69 -17.58
CA ARG A 249 2.50 -27.83 -18.48
C ARG A 249 1.40 -26.76 -18.25
N ILE A 250 1.26 -26.29 -17.02
CA ILE A 250 0.24 -25.30 -16.61
C ILE A 250 0.82 -23.88 -16.63
N PHE A 251 2.09 -23.71 -16.26
CA PHE A 251 2.72 -22.40 -16.16
C PHE A 251 2.66 -21.60 -17.47
N THR A 252 3.11 -22.20 -18.58
CA THR A 252 3.16 -21.52 -19.88
C THR A 252 1.79 -20.98 -20.31
N PRO A 253 0.71 -21.81 -20.41
CA PRO A 253 -0.59 -21.28 -20.78
C PRO A 253 -1.19 -20.31 -19.74
N ALA A 254 -0.93 -20.50 -18.44
CA ALA A 254 -1.39 -19.57 -17.41
C ALA A 254 -0.76 -18.17 -17.55
N LEU A 255 0.55 -18.11 -17.83
CA LEU A 255 1.25 -16.86 -18.09
C LEU A 255 0.71 -16.16 -19.34
N HIS A 256 0.53 -16.89 -20.44
CA HIS A 256 -0.06 -16.32 -21.66
C HIS A 256 -1.46 -15.78 -21.41
N GLY A 257 -2.35 -16.56 -20.78
CA GLY A 257 -3.71 -16.11 -20.45
C GLY A 257 -3.74 -14.90 -19.51
N PHE A 258 -2.82 -14.83 -18.54
CA PHE A 258 -2.68 -13.65 -17.67
C PHE A 258 -2.30 -12.39 -18.47
N LEU A 259 -1.35 -12.50 -19.39
CA LEU A 259 -0.91 -11.39 -20.25
C LEU A 259 -2.00 -10.97 -21.25
N ASP A 260 -2.69 -11.94 -21.84
CA ASP A 260 -3.77 -11.69 -22.80
C ASP A 260 -4.94 -10.97 -22.12
N THR A 261 -5.34 -11.42 -20.92
CA THR A 261 -6.34 -10.72 -20.09
C THR A 261 -5.95 -9.27 -19.84
N ILE A 262 -4.67 -8.98 -19.56
CA ILE A 262 -4.23 -7.59 -19.37
C ILE A 262 -4.36 -6.80 -20.67
N ARG A 263 -3.93 -7.37 -21.80
CA ARG A 263 -3.97 -6.72 -23.12
C ARG A 263 -5.38 -6.39 -23.59
N GLU A 264 -6.38 -7.18 -23.22
CA GLU A 264 -7.79 -6.91 -23.53
C GLU A 264 -8.25 -5.50 -23.08
N GLY A 265 -7.69 -4.96 -22.00
CA GLY A 265 -8.01 -3.63 -21.47
C GLY A 265 -6.94 -2.57 -21.72
N LYS A 266 -5.91 -2.91 -22.50
CA LYS A 266 -4.80 -2.02 -22.85
C LYS A 266 -4.72 -1.98 -24.37
N PRO A 267 -5.58 -1.19 -25.03
CA PRO A 267 -5.54 -1.08 -26.48
C PRO A 267 -4.10 -0.70 -26.88
N PRO A 268 -3.56 -1.32 -27.95
CA PRO A 268 -2.25 -0.90 -28.45
C PRO A 268 -2.30 0.60 -28.71
N THR A 269 -1.23 1.29 -28.30
CA THR A 269 -1.04 2.70 -28.63
C THR A 269 -1.30 2.84 -30.14
N PRO A 270 -2.28 3.64 -30.59
CA PRO A 270 -2.54 3.78 -32.01
C PRO A 270 -1.30 4.38 -32.67
N ASN A 271 -0.51 3.53 -33.33
CA ASN A 271 0.65 3.81 -34.18
C ASN A 271 1.67 4.84 -33.61
N ALA A 272 2.79 4.32 -33.09
CA ALA A 272 4.07 5.04 -33.11
C ALA A 272 4.67 5.01 -34.52
#